data_AF-A0A914ZEI0-F1
#
_entry.id   AF-A0A914ZEI0-F1
#
_cell.length_a   1.000
_cell.length_b   1.000
_cell.length_c   1.000
_cell.angle_alpha   90.00
_cell.angle_beta   90.00
_cell.angle_gamma   90.00
#
_symmetry.space_group_name_H-M   'P 1'
#
loop_
_entity.id
_entity.type
_entity.pdbx_description
1 polymer ?
#
loop_
_entity_poly.entity_id
_entity_poly.type
_entity_poly.pdbx_seq_one_letter_code
_entity_poly.pdbx_strand_id
1 'polypeptide(L)'
;LYMPRDICKDHCLIESVWRLAGSAKKMKTAKTQECKTRRSTTTGSNGALEDEEYFHGLLPREDLTALLLENGDFLVRLSEPEPGEPRQIVLSMMYDKGNPNFQLKHIVIHTTKEGKCKVDKKVYSSVPEMIETHLRNGEPLTAAKGTVLKRPITRQPWELSHEDITMVEKIGEGAFGEVHRGRLRLAARKQADVAIKIAKTDKMTKEKIKEMMKEARLMRNYDHPNVVKIYGVVVEREPLMIVMEFITGGALDEYLRKNGNRVKLEEKLSNMCAGAAWGIEYLHYMNCIHRDIAARNCLYTNRKHVKISDFGLSRKGDAYQLTTAKKLPIRWLSPETLASGLYTKKSDVYSFGVMVWEIFTNGSEPYQNMVNGEVQQKVLCGYRMDFPKSTPREVADMILTRCWDANPDKRWNMYRVAREFEAYTNIKPPLETVIVIERTRPRRVVKTVQKTPVKMRDKPSDAPSLDDTMSATTDTTCSYAARDKSSRRRSSRVSAMISPMKNSKKSKKAKVCPISTPKCKRSASKKQSLRAYKIR
;
A
#
# COMPACT_ATOMS: atom_id res chain seq x y z
N LEU A 1 -8.59 44.87 45.11
CA LEU A 1 -7.24 45.48 45.02
C LEU A 1 -6.46 44.78 43.90
N TYR A 2 -5.55 45.52 43.28
CA TYR A 2 -4.68 45.24 42.11
C TYR A 2 -4.42 43.79 41.63
N MET A 3 -4.40 43.66 40.30
CA MET A 3 -3.66 42.65 39.53
C MET A 3 -2.15 42.95 39.52
N PRO A 4 -1.31 41.94 39.20
CA PRO A 4 -0.26 42.06 38.19
C PRO A 4 -0.75 41.51 36.84
N ARG A 5 -0.24 42.07 35.73
CA ARG A 5 -0.55 41.64 34.36
C ARG A 5 0.51 40.67 33.82
N ASP A 6 0.29 40.26 32.57
CA ASP A 6 1.15 39.43 31.72
C ASP A 6 1.16 37.94 32.13
N ILE A 7 1.09 36.98 31.21
CA ILE A 7 1.31 37.04 29.75
C ILE A 7 0.03 36.65 28.99
N CYS A 8 -0.31 37.41 27.94
CA CYS A 8 -1.32 37.03 26.95
C CYS A 8 -0.70 36.92 25.55
N LYS A 9 -0.47 35.68 25.10
CA LYS A 9 -0.14 35.27 23.73
C LYS A 9 -0.34 33.75 23.59
N ASP A 10 -0.26 33.26 22.36
CA ASP A 10 -0.23 31.83 21.97
C ASP A 10 -1.47 30.96 22.21
N HIS A 11 -2.64 31.55 22.50
CA HIS A 11 -3.93 30.83 22.49
C HIS A 11 -4.72 30.94 21.16
N CYS A 12 -4.02 31.15 20.03
CA CYS A 12 -4.63 31.44 18.72
C CYS A 12 -4.03 30.62 17.53
N LEU A 13 -3.43 29.45 17.78
CA LEU A 13 -2.80 28.60 16.76
C LEU A 13 -3.41 27.19 16.58
N ILE A 14 -4.58 26.91 17.19
CA ILE A 14 -5.25 25.60 17.11
C ILE A 14 -6.33 25.55 16.01
N GLU A 15 -6.90 26.69 15.61
CA GLU A 15 -7.93 26.80 14.55
C GLU A 15 -7.37 26.61 13.13
N SER A 16 -6.12 26.96 12.88
CA SER A 16 -5.54 27.10 11.52
C SER A 16 -5.16 25.79 10.84
N VAL A 17 -5.08 24.67 11.56
CA VAL A 17 -4.70 23.35 11.03
C VAL A 17 -5.90 22.52 10.57
N TRP A 18 -7.12 22.84 11.01
CA TRP A 18 -8.31 22.00 10.83
C TRP A 18 -8.94 22.01 9.41
N ARG A 19 -8.40 22.78 8.46
CA ARG A 19 -8.97 22.91 7.10
C ARG A 19 -8.47 21.90 6.05
N LEU A 20 -7.46 21.07 6.33
CA LEU A 20 -6.88 20.15 5.32
C LEU A 20 -6.90 18.65 5.68
N ALA A 21 -7.18 18.28 6.94
CA ALA A 21 -7.14 16.87 7.40
C ALA A 21 -8.52 16.23 7.66
N GLY A 22 -9.62 16.93 7.31
CA GLY A 22 -10.98 16.64 7.84
C GLY A 22 -12.03 16.07 6.88
N SER A 23 -11.76 15.93 5.58
CA SER A 23 -12.81 15.64 4.56
C SER A 23 -13.01 14.15 4.27
N ALA A 24 -13.28 13.35 5.30
CA ALA A 24 -13.48 11.90 5.15
C ALA A 24 -14.66 11.29 5.95
N LYS A 25 -15.66 12.09 6.37
CA LYS A 25 -17.00 11.61 6.83
C LYS A 25 -18.02 12.73 7.12
N LYS A 26 -18.54 13.43 6.09
CA LYS A 26 -19.78 14.23 6.21
C LYS A 26 -20.46 14.55 4.87
N MET A 27 -20.80 13.52 4.10
CA MET A 27 -21.57 13.69 2.86
C MET A 27 -23.08 13.79 3.17
N LYS A 28 -23.52 14.99 3.58
CA LYS A 28 -24.93 15.39 3.62
C LYS A 28 -25.08 16.83 3.16
N THR A 29 -25.97 17.05 2.18
CA THR A 29 -26.52 18.36 1.79
C THR A 29 -25.50 19.50 1.65
N ALA A 30 -24.68 19.44 0.60
CA ALA A 30 -24.18 20.70 0.03
C ALA A 30 -25.40 21.49 -0.48
N LYS A 31 -25.53 22.77 -0.08
CA LYS A 31 -26.57 23.64 -0.62
C LYS A 31 -26.31 23.89 -2.11
N THR A 32 -27.38 24.13 -2.86
CA THR A 32 -27.35 24.46 -4.29
C THR A 32 -26.41 25.63 -4.54
N GLN A 33 -25.22 25.34 -5.04
CA GLN A 33 -24.32 26.37 -5.58
C GLN A 33 -24.70 26.51 -7.05
N GLU A 34 -25.39 27.60 -7.39
CA GLU A 34 -25.84 27.84 -8.76
C GLU A 34 -24.67 27.73 -9.74
N CYS A 35 -24.89 27.04 -10.85
CA CYS A 35 -23.94 27.01 -11.94
C CYS A 35 -23.91 28.40 -12.58
N LYS A 36 -23.04 29.28 -12.06
CA LYS A 36 -22.61 30.49 -12.76
C LYS A 36 -21.75 30.06 -13.94
N THR A 37 -22.41 29.62 -15.00
CA THR A 37 -21.84 29.45 -16.33
C THR A 37 -21.09 30.73 -16.65
N ARG A 38 -19.75 30.63 -16.63
CA ARG A 38 -18.89 31.74 -17.04
C ARG A 38 -19.11 31.89 -18.53
N ARG A 39 -20.00 32.81 -18.92
CA ARG A 39 -20.39 33.03 -20.32
C ARG A 39 -19.13 33.30 -21.14
N SER A 40 -18.67 32.26 -21.84
CA SER A 40 -17.74 32.37 -22.94
C SER A 40 -18.47 33.14 -24.03
N THR A 41 -18.28 34.47 -24.07
CA THR A 41 -18.67 35.30 -25.22
C THR A 41 -17.64 35.09 -26.33
N THR A 42 -17.57 33.85 -26.82
CA THR A 42 -16.71 33.42 -27.90
C THR A 42 -17.56 32.61 -28.87
N THR A 43 -17.62 33.08 -30.11
CA THR A 43 -18.33 32.46 -31.24
C THR A 43 -17.91 31.01 -31.43
N GLY A 44 -18.87 30.16 -31.84
CA GLY A 44 -18.74 28.70 -31.84
C GLY A 44 -17.43 28.14 -32.38
N SER A 45 -16.56 27.69 -31.48
CA SER A 45 -15.39 26.89 -31.76
C SER A 45 -15.72 25.41 -31.63
N ASN A 46 -15.38 24.60 -32.64
CA ASN A 46 -15.31 23.14 -32.50
C ASN A 46 -14.15 22.80 -31.55
N GLY A 47 -14.41 22.73 -30.25
CA GLY A 47 -13.42 22.26 -29.27
C GLY A 47 -13.04 20.80 -29.54
N ALA A 48 -11.77 20.45 -29.31
CA ALA A 48 -11.39 19.04 -29.39
C ALA A 48 -11.94 18.31 -28.16
N LEU A 49 -12.31 17.04 -28.31
CA LEU A 49 -12.78 16.24 -27.17
C LEU A 49 -11.71 16.11 -26.06
N GLU A 50 -10.43 16.29 -26.40
CA GLU A 50 -9.31 16.30 -25.44
C GLU A 50 -9.29 17.56 -24.54
N ASP A 51 -9.88 18.68 -25.00
CA ASP A 51 -9.97 19.92 -24.21
C ASP A 51 -11.02 19.83 -23.11
N GLU A 52 -12.05 19.00 -23.28
CA GLU A 52 -13.22 18.92 -22.41
C GLU A 52 -12.89 18.49 -20.98
N GLU A 53 -13.48 19.16 -19.98
CA GLU A 53 -13.21 18.83 -18.57
C GLU A 53 -13.67 17.41 -18.22
N TYR A 54 -14.67 16.86 -18.91
CA TYR A 54 -15.21 15.51 -18.70
C TYR A 54 -14.54 14.41 -19.53
N PHE A 55 -13.43 14.70 -20.22
CA PHE A 55 -12.62 13.71 -20.91
C PHE A 55 -11.47 13.21 -20.03
N HIS A 56 -11.48 11.91 -19.73
CA HIS A 56 -10.51 11.24 -18.86
C HIS A 56 -9.53 10.32 -19.63
N GLY A 57 -9.45 10.46 -20.96
CA GLY A 57 -8.49 9.71 -21.78
C GLY A 57 -8.51 8.20 -21.58
N LEU A 58 -7.42 7.65 -21.06
CA LEU A 58 -7.16 6.22 -20.88
C LEU A 58 -7.55 5.69 -19.48
N LEU A 59 -8.33 6.44 -18.71
CA LEU A 59 -8.75 6.06 -17.35
C LEU A 59 -9.43 4.66 -17.32
N PRO A 60 -8.91 3.67 -16.55
CA PRO A 60 -9.43 2.31 -16.57
C PRO A 60 -10.80 2.16 -15.90
N ARG A 61 -11.49 1.06 -16.25
CA ARG A 61 -12.84 0.78 -15.74
C ARG A 61 -12.95 0.71 -14.21
N GLU A 62 -11.88 0.35 -13.49
CA GLU A 62 -11.94 0.21 -12.01
C GLU A 62 -11.75 1.53 -11.23
N ASP A 63 -11.34 2.64 -11.86
CA ASP A 63 -11.40 3.96 -11.18
C ASP A 63 -12.81 4.56 -11.25
N LEU A 64 -13.63 4.18 -12.25
CA LEU A 64 -14.94 4.76 -12.53
C LEU A 64 -15.95 4.64 -11.38
N THR A 65 -15.90 3.55 -10.62
CA THR A 65 -16.80 3.29 -9.48
C THR A 65 -16.55 4.20 -8.28
N ALA A 66 -15.43 4.94 -8.27
CA ALA A 66 -15.15 5.98 -7.27
C ALA A 66 -15.54 7.39 -7.74
N LEU A 67 -15.89 7.56 -9.03
CA LEU A 67 -16.14 8.86 -9.67
C LEU A 67 -17.60 9.06 -10.06
N LEU A 68 -18.22 8.01 -10.62
CA LEU A 68 -19.62 7.95 -10.99
C LEU A 68 -20.41 7.47 -9.77
N LEU A 69 -21.22 8.33 -9.16
CA LEU A 69 -21.80 8.10 -7.82
C LEU A 69 -23.33 8.19 -7.76
N GLU A 70 -23.98 8.94 -8.66
CA GLU A 70 -25.45 9.15 -8.73
C GLU A 70 -26.01 8.90 -10.14
N ASN A 71 -27.27 8.45 -10.28
CA ASN A 71 -27.84 8.08 -11.58
C ASN A 71 -27.92 9.27 -12.56
N GLY A 72 -27.15 9.18 -13.65
CA GLY A 72 -26.96 10.26 -14.63
C GLY A 72 -25.62 11.00 -14.52
N ASP A 73 -24.77 10.65 -13.54
CA ASP A 73 -23.34 10.97 -13.58
C ASP A 73 -22.71 10.27 -14.79
N PHE A 74 -21.88 10.99 -15.55
CA PHE A 74 -21.15 10.42 -16.70
C PHE A 74 -19.78 11.07 -16.91
N LEU A 75 -18.93 10.37 -17.65
CA LEU A 75 -17.67 10.89 -18.18
C LEU A 75 -17.36 10.26 -19.54
N VAL A 76 -16.48 10.88 -20.31
CA VAL A 76 -15.98 10.35 -21.59
C VAL A 76 -14.54 9.89 -21.43
N ARG A 77 -14.20 8.78 -22.09
CA ARG A 77 -12.86 8.20 -22.13
C ARG A 77 -12.68 7.39 -23.40
N LEU A 78 -11.50 6.87 -23.63
CA LEU A 78 -11.20 5.89 -24.67
C LEU A 78 -11.42 4.46 -24.16
N SER A 79 -11.51 3.50 -25.07
CA SER A 79 -11.55 2.07 -24.75
C SER A 79 -10.21 1.57 -24.19
N GLU A 80 -10.26 0.48 -23.41
CA GLU A 80 -9.06 -0.31 -23.11
C GLU A 80 -8.51 -0.87 -24.45
N PRO A 81 -7.18 -1.01 -24.60
CA PRO A 81 -6.61 -1.54 -25.84
C PRO A 81 -6.91 -3.04 -25.98
N GLU A 82 -7.44 -3.44 -27.13
CA GLU A 82 -7.74 -4.85 -27.47
C GLU A 82 -6.99 -5.24 -28.77
N PRO A 83 -6.46 -6.47 -28.91
CA PRO A 83 -5.46 -6.76 -29.96
C PRO A 83 -6.03 -6.70 -31.37
N GLY A 84 -5.55 -5.73 -32.16
CA GLY A 84 -5.97 -5.51 -33.55
C GLY A 84 -7.07 -4.47 -33.74
N GLU A 85 -7.70 -3.99 -32.66
CA GLU A 85 -8.74 -2.97 -32.73
C GLU A 85 -8.21 -1.55 -32.39
N PRO A 86 -8.68 -0.51 -33.10
CA PRO A 86 -8.40 0.87 -32.72
C PRO A 86 -9.16 1.25 -31.44
N ARG A 87 -8.62 2.20 -30.66
CA ARG A 87 -9.36 2.72 -29.51
C ARG A 87 -10.62 3.46 -29.96
N GLN A 88 -11.72 3.17 -29.29
CA GLN A 88 -13.03 3.77 -29.52
C GLN A 88 -13.32 4.79 -28.41
N ILE A 89 -14.13 5.81 -28.71
CA ILE A 89 -14.61 6.74 -27.69
C ILE A 89 -15.76 6.06 -26.93
N VAL A 90 -15.75 6.16 -25.59
CA VAL A 90 -16.70 5.48 -24.71
C VAL A 90 -17.22 6.45 -23.65
N LEU A 91 -18.51 6.78 -23.71
CA LEU A 91 -19.20 7.42 -22.60
C LEU A 91 -19.49 6.37 -21.52
N SER A 92 -19.07 6.64 -20.29
CA SER A 92 -19.31 5.77 -19.13
C SER A 92 -20.17 6.51 -18.12
N MET A 93 -21.30 5.92 -17.72
CA MET A 93 -22.27 6.55 -16.83
C MET A 93 -22.72 5.64 -15.68
N MET A 94 -23.08 6.25 -14.56
CA MET A 94 -23.90 5.62 -13.52
C MET A 94 -25.33 5.48 -14.03
N TYR A 95 -25.77 4.25 -14.25
CA TYR A 95 -27.05 3.91 -14.85
C TYR A 95 -28.09 3.58 -13.78
N ASP A 96 -27.76 2.62 -12.90
CA ASP A 96 -28.63 2.24 -11.78
C ASP A 96 -27.82 1.90 -10.51
N LYS A 97 -27.57 2.92 -9.70
CA LYS A 97 -26.94 2.82 -8.38
C LYS A 97 -27.60 1.78 -7.45
N GLY A 98 -28.90 1.55 -7.60
CA GLY A 98 -29.66 0.59 -6.80
C GLY A 98 -29.42 -0.88 -7.17
N ASN A 99 -28.82 -1.14 -8.33
CA ASN A 99 -28.68 -2.48 -8.89
C ASN A 99 -27.21 -2.90 -9.04
N PRO A 100 -26.67 -3.77 -8.16
CA PRO A 100 -25.27 -4.19 -8.19
C PRO A 100 -24.81 -4.79 -9.53
N ASN A 101 -25.72 -5.35 -10.33
CA ASN A 101 -25.39 -6.00 -11.61
C ASN A 101 -25.37 -5.02 -12.80
N PHE A 102 -25.96 -3.84 -12.67
CA PHE A 102 -26.15 -2.87 -13.76
C PHE A 102 -25.74 -1.44 -13.40
N GLN A 103 -24.94 -1.29 -12.34
CA GLN A 103 -24.55 0.00 -11.76
C GLN A 103 -23.92 0.97 -12.79
N LEU A 104 -22.91 0.50 -13.54
CA LEU A 104 -22.27 1.28 -14.60
C LEU A 104 -22.67 0.78 -15.99
N LYS A 105 -22.89 1.73 -16.90
CA LYS A 105 -23.11 1.45 -18.32
C LYS A 105 -22.03 2.13 -19.16
N HIS A 106 -21.56 1.43 -20.19
CA HIS A 106 -20.60 1.94 -21.16
C HIS A 106 -21.26 1.99 -22.53
N ILE A 107 -21.23 3.14 -23.17
CA ILE A 107 -21.82 3.39 -24.49
C ILE A 107 -20.67 3.75 -25.43
N VAL A 108 -20.44 2.89 -26.42
CA VAL A 108 -19.48 3.17 -27.49
C VAL A 108 -20.03 4.27 -28.40
N ILE A 109 -19.18 5.22 -28.73
CA ILE A 109 -19.43 6.29 -29.69
C ILE A 109 -18.60 6.00 -30.93
N HIS A 110 -19.27 5.83 -32.08
CA HIS A 110 -18.61 5.53 -33.34
C HIS A 110 -18.40 6.81 -34.15
N THR A 111 -17.15 7.19 -34.39
CA THR A 111 -16.81 8.26 -35.34
C THR A 111 -16.96 7.74 -36.78
N THR A 112 -17.65 8.47 -37.65
CA THR A 112 -17.76 8.13 -39.07
C THR A 112 -16.51 8.59 -39.85
N LYS A 113 -16.39 8.18 -41.12
CA LYS A 113 -15.33 8.68 -42.03
C LYS A 113 -15.38 10.20 -42.24
N GLU A 114 -16.50 10.85 -41.90
CA GLU A 114 -16.74 12.30 -42.03
C GLU A 114 -16.46 13.05 -40.71
N GLY A 115 -15.89 12.40 -39.69
CA GLY A 115 -15.63 12.99 -38.37
C GLY A 115 -16.85 13.13 -37.44
N LYS A 116 -18.07 13.08 -37.99
CA LYS A 116 -19.35 13.03 -37.24
C LYS A 116 -19.37 11.86 -36.26
N CYS A 117 -19.98 12.03 -35.09
CA CYS A 117 -20.13 10.94 -34.13
C CYS A 117 -21.54 10.32 -34.17
N LYS A 118 -21.62 9.00 -34.09
CA LYS A 118 -22.85 8.21 -34.11
C LYS A 118 -23.03 7.44 -32.80
N VAL A 119 -24.23 7.50 -32.24
CA VAL A 119 -24.68 6.67 -31.12
C VAL A 119 -26.08 6.14 -31.43
N ASP A 120 -26.26 4.82 -31.28
CA ASP A 120 -27.50 4.13 -31.63
C ASP A 120 -27.92 4.46 -33.10
N LYS A 121 -29.07 5.10 -33.30
CA LYS A 121 -29.55 5.58 -34.61
C LYS A 121 -29.32 7.08 -34.86
N LYS A 122 -28.86 7.85 -33.86
CA LYS A 122 -28.64 9.29 -33.97
C LYS A 122 -27.21 9.62 -34.42
N VAL A 123 -27.04 10.72 -35.16
CA VAL A 123 -25.75 11.20 -35.68
C VAL A 123 -25.62 12.69 -35.36
N TYR A 124 -24.43 13.10 -34.93
CA TYR A 124 -24.11 14.43 -34.42
C TYR A 124 -22.84 14.96 -35.08
N SER A 125 -22.65 16.28 -35.02
CA SER A 125 -21.45 16.94 -35.54
C SER A 125 -20.18 16.53 -34.78
N SER A 126 -20.28 16.41 -33.45
CA SER A 126 -19.16 16.14 -32.55
C SER A 126 -19.63 15.52 -31.22
N VAL A 127 -18.71 14.94 -30.46
CA VAL A 127 -19.01 14.37 -29.13
C VAL A 127 -19.44 15.44 -28.11
N PRO A 128 -18.82 16.64 -28.07
CA PRO A 128 -19.33 17.74 -27.24
C PRO A 128 -20.76 18.18 -27.60
N GLU A 129 -21.07 18.35 -28.89
CA GLU A 129 -22.41 18.76 -29.34
C GLU A 129 -23.47 17.71 -28.98
N MET A 130 -23.18 16.42 -29.17
CA MET A 130 -24.02 15.31 -28.71
C MET A 130 -24.32 15.40 -27.20
N ILE A 131 -23.30 15.69 -26.39
CA ILE A 131 -23.43 15.76 -24.93
C ILE A 131 -24.22 17.01 -24.51
N GLU A 132 -23.97 18.17 -25.13
CA GLU A 132 -24.74 19.38 -24.87
C GLU A 132 -26.22 19.20 -25.23
N THR A 133 -26.51 18.66 -26.43
CA THR A 133 -27.87 18.35 -26.89
C THR A 133 -28.60 17.43 -25.90
N HIS A 134 -27.94 16.37 -25.41
CA HIS A 134 -28.55 15.46 -24.45
C HIS A 134 -28.72 16.04 -23.03
N LEU A 135 -27.76 16.87 -22.56
CA LEU A 135 -27.90 17.59 -21.28
C LEU A 135 -29.00 18.64 -21.33
N ARG A 136 -29.17 19.34 -22.45
CA ARG A 136 -30.16 20.39 -22.64
C ARG A 136 -31.58 19.83 -22.76
N ASN A 137 -31.76 18.75 -23.49
CA ASN A 137 -33.08 18.15 -23.73
C ASN A 137 -33.51 17.15 -22.64
N GLY A 138 -32.58 16.60 -21.86
CA GLY A 138 -32.87 15.53 -20.89
C GLY A 138 -33.24 14.18 -21.51
N GLU A 139 -33.03 14.01 -22.81
CA GLU A 139 -33.35 12.79 -23.55
C GLU A 139 -32.40 11.62 -23.21
N PRO A 140 -32.87 10.35 -23.27
CA PRO A 140 -32.00 9.18 -23.25
C PRO A 140 -31.06 9.14 -24.46
N LEU A 141 -29.77 8.92 -24.23
CA LEU A 141 -28.72 8.83 -25.25
C LEU A 141 -28.87 7.60 -26.19
N THR A 142 -29.64 6.60 -25.76
CA THR A 142 -29.95 5.37 -26.51
C THR A 142 -31.42 4.98 -26.30
N ALA A 143 -31.95 4.10 -27.14
CA ALA A 143 -33.29 3.54 -26.98
C ALA A 143 -33.52 2.81 -25.63
N ALA A 144 -32.45 2.47 -24.90
CA ALA A 144 -32.55 1.96 -23.53
C ALA A 144 -32.91 3.08 -22.54
N LYS A 145 -34.09 2.93 -21.92
CA LYS A 145 -34.58 3.76 -20.79
C LYS A 145 -33.48 3.98 -19.74
N GLY A 146 -33.45 5.16 -19.11
CA GLY A 146 -32.47 5.48 -18.06
C GLY A 146 -31.10 5.97 -18.55
N THR A 147 -30.82 5.97 -19.87
CA THR A 147 -29.56 6.53 -20.42
C THR A 147 -29.55 8.06 -20.54
N VAL A 148 -30.10 8.75 -19.54
CA VAL A 148 -30.18 10.22 -19.48
C VAL A 148 -28.92 10.77 -18.83
N LEU A 149 -28.22 11.67 -19.53
CA LEU A 149 -27.08 12.41 -18.97
C LEU A 149 -27.59 13.51 -18.03
N LYS A 150 -26.92 13.73 -16.90
CA LYS A 150 -27.27 14.79 -15.94
C LYS A 150 -26.09 15.59 -15.43
N ARG A 151 -24.97 14.91 -15.11
CA ARG A 151 -23.81 15.54 -14.48
C ARG A 151 -22.51 15.04 -15.11
N PRO A 152 -21.76 15.89 -15.84
CA PRO A 152 -20.40 15.55 -16.20
C PRO A 152 -19.56 15.42 -14.91
N ILE A 153 -18.79 14.36 -14.80
CA ILE A 153 -17.65 14.30 -13.88
C ILE A 153 -16.46 14.90 -14.60
N THR A 154 -15.75 15.81 -13.95
CA THR A 154 -14.55 16.43 -14.49
C THR A 154 -13.30 15.63 -14.11
N ARG A 155 -12.21 15.81 -14.88
CA ARG A 155 -10.84 15.44 -14.51
C ARG A 155 -10.58 15.81 -13.04
N GLN A 156 -10.06 14.86 -12.29
CA GLN A 156 -9.75 15.00 -10.88
C GLN A 156 -8.42 15.72 -10.67
N PRO A 157 -8.14 16.34 -9.50
CA PRO A 157 -6.87 17.06 -9.26
C PRO A 157 -5.57 16.22 -9.33
N TRP A 158 -5.69 14.90 -9.52
CA TRP A 158 -4.57 13.97 -9.73
C TRP A 158 -4.47 13.48 -11.18
N GLU A 159 -5.38 13.88 -12.07
CA GLU A 159 -5.32 13.69 -13.52
C GLU A 159 -4.61 14.91 -14.10
N LEU A 160 -3.31 14.75 -14.39
CA LEU A 160 -2.43 15.80 -14.88
C LEU A 160 -2.45 15.81 -16.40
N SER A 161 -2.31 17.00 -17.00
CA SER A 161 -2.29 17.15 -18.46
C SER A 161 -0.92 16.82 -19.05
N HIS A 162 -0.90 16.27 -20.27
CA HIS A 162 0.35 16.04 -21.02
C HIS A 162 1.12 17.34 -21.29
N GLU A 163 0.43 18.47 -21.46
CA GLU A 163 0.96 19.81 -21.69
C GLU A 163 1.55 20.47 -20.43
N ASP A 164 1.22 19.97 -19.23
CA ASP A 164 1.84 20.38 -17.96
C ASP A 164 3.18 19.68 -17.70
N ILE A 165 3.57 18.69 -18.49
CA ILE A 165 4.77 17.87 -18.28
C ILE A 165 5.87 18.18 -19.30
N THR A 166 7.08 18.46 -18.80
CA THR A 166 8.29 18.53 -19.61
C THR A 166 9.25 17.42 -19.20
N MET A 167 9.45 16.42 -20.06
CA MET A 167 10.49 15.40 -19.91
C MET A 167 11.88 16.03 -20.10
N VAL A 168 12.88 15.62 -19.32
CA VAL A 168 14.26 16.16 -19.41
C VAL A 168 15.28 15.07 -19.69
N GLU A 169 15.46 14.11 -18.78
CA GLU A 169 16.54 13.12 -18.86
C GLU A 169 16.12 11.77 -18.27
N LYS A 170 16.61 10.65 -18.81
CA LYS A 170 16.35 9.31 -18.27
C LYS A 170 17.28 9.06 -17.07
N ILE A 171 16.71 8.87 -15.88
CA ILE A 171 17.45 8.73 -14.62
C ILE A 171 17.49 7.29 -14.10
N GLY A 172 16.66 6.39 -14.62
CA GLY A 172 16.63 5.00 -14.18
C GLY A 172 15.82 4.09 -15.09
N GLU A 173 16.05 2.80 -14.96
CA GLU A 173 15.34 1.76 -15.70
C GLU A 173 15.16 0.51 -14.83
N GLY A 174 13.94 -0.01 -14.73
CA GLY A 174 13.60 -1.12 -13.84
C GLY A 174 12.86 -2.25 -14.52
N ALA A 175 12.27 -3.13 -13.71
CA ALA A 175 11.38 -4.19 -14.17
C ALA A 175 9.98 -3.67 -14.56
N PHE A 176 9.55 -2.54 -13.98
CA PHE A 176 8.19 -1.98 -14.14
C PHE A 176 8.09 -0.87 -15.20
N GLY A 177 9.22 -0.35 -15.69
CA GLY A 177 9.23 0.83 -16.53
C GLY A 177 10.58 1.51 -16.64
N GLU A 178 10.55 2.71 -17.21
CA GLU A 178 11.63 3.68 -17.27
C GLU A 178 11.27 4.85 -16.33
N VAL A 179 12.28 5.48 -15.74
CA VAL A 179 12.09 6.66 -14.90
C VAL A 179 12.91 7.80 -15.48
N HIS A 180 12.23 8.92 -15.73
CA HIS A 180 12.83 10.16 -16.21
C HIS A 180 12.70 11.23 -15.15
N ARG A 181 13.66 12.16 -15.12
CA ARG A 181 13.46 13.46 -14.50
C ARG A 181 12.73 14.35 -15.49
N GLY A 182 11.85 15.20 -14.97
CA GLY A 182 11.17 16.23 -15.73
C GLY A 182 10.76 17.40 -14.86
N ARG A 183 9.93 18.28 -15.42
CA ARG A 183 9.26 19.37 -14.72
C ARG A 183 7.76 19.25 -14.86
N LEU A 184 7.04 19.50 -13.77
CA LEU A 184 5.59 19.67 -13.73
C LEU A 184 5.28 21.16 -13.61
N ARG A 185 4.48 21.68 -14.55
CA ARG A 185 3.83 22.99 -14.47
C ARG A 185 2.69 22.91 -13.46
N LEU A 186 2.69 23.83 -12.50
CA LEU A 186 1.69 23.92 -11.43
C LEU A 186 0.90 25.23 -11.57
N ALA A 187 -0.24 25.30 -10.88
CA ALA A 187 -1.07 26.49 -10.79
C ALA A 187 -0.25 27.73 -10.38
N ALA A 188 -0.68 28.90 -10.87
CA ALA A 188 0.03 30.18 -10.74
C ALA A 188 1.48 30.16 -11.33
N ARG A 189 1.70 29.42 -12.43
CA ARG A 189 2.96 29.34 -13.20
C ARG A 189 4.17 28.84 -12.40
N LYS A 190 3.97 28.15 -11.28
CA LYS A 190 5.05 27.48 -10.55
C LYS A 190 5.55 26.26 -11.33
N GLN A 191 6.80 25.86 -11.14
CA GLN A 191 7.35 24.61 -11.64
C GLN A 191 7.85 23.76 -10.47
N ALA A 192 7.75 22.44 -10.58
CA ALA A 192 8.36 21.48 -9.67
C ALA A 192 9.20 20.46 -10.46
N ASP A 193 10.40 20.13 -9.96
CA ASP A 193 11.18 19.00 -10.46
C ASP A 193 10.51 17.69 -10.04
N VAL A 194 10.30 16.79 -11.00
CA VAL A 194 9.52 15.56 -10.83
C VAL A 194 10.24 14.33 -11.37
N ALA A 195 9.95 13.17 -10.76
CA ALA A 195 10.27 11.86 -11.30
C ALA A 195 9.04 11.31 -12.04
N ILE A 196 9.23 10.87 -13.29
CA ILE A 196 8.18 10.47 -14.22
C ILE A 196 8.41 9.00 -14.58
N LYS A 197 7.53 8.10 -14.13
CA LYS A 197 7.60 6.65 -14.38
C LYS A 197 6.70 6.31 -15.58
N ILE A 198 7.28 5.71 -16.62
CA ILE A 198 6.62 5.35 -17.89
C ILE A 198 6.76 3.84 -18.13
N ALA A 199 5.74 3.20 -18.71
CA ALA A 199 5.79 1.77 -19.01
C ALA A 199 6.67 1.45 -20.24
N LYS A 200 7.42 0.36 -20.13
CA LYS A 200 8.65 0.04 -20.86
C LYS A 200 8.52 -0.42 -22.33
N THR A 201 7.44 -0.05 -23.03
CA THR A 201 7.09 -0.67 -24.34
C THR A 201 6.18 0.20 -25.19
N ASP A 202 6.44 0.24 -26.50
CA ASP A 202 5.71 0.96 -27.56
C ASP A 202 4.21 0.64 -27.70
N LYS A 203 3.72 -0.43 -27.03
CA LYS A 203 2.30 -0.80 -26.98
C LYS A 203 1.85 -1.07 -25.55
N MET A 204 0.97 -0.20 -25.04
CA MET A 204 0.25 -0.46 -23.78
C MET A 204 -0.74 -1.62 -23.96
N THR A 205 -0.68 -2.60 -23.07
CA THR A 205 -1.75 -3.61 -22.92
C THR A 205 -2.62 -3.26 -21.73
N LYS A 206 -3.86 -3.75 -21.74
CA LYS A 206 -4.87 -3.58 -20.69
C LYS A 206 -4.33 -3.92 -19.29
N GLU A 207 -3.44 -4.90 -19.20
CA GLU A 207 -2.78 -5.36 -17.97
C GLU A 207 -1.71 -4.37 -17.49
N LYS A 208 -0.90 -3.81 -18.40
CA LYS A 208 0.13 -2.79 -18.07
C LYS A 208 -0.52 -1.52 -17.53
N ILE A 209 -1.59 -1.05 -18.19
CA ILE A 209 -2.37 0.10 -17.73
C ILE A 209 -2.92 -0.17 -16.32
N LYS A 210 -3.44 -1.38 -16.07
CA LYS A 210 -3.97 -1.77 -14.75
C LYS A 210 -2.89 -1.94 -13.67
N GLU A 211 -1.71 -2.48 -13.97
CA GLU A 211 -0.62 -2.54 -12.99
C GLU A 211 -0.07 -1.13 -12.67
N MET A 212 0.08 -0.24 -13.67
CA MET A 212 0.51 1.15 -13.47
C MET A 212 -0.52 1.96 -12.65
N MET A 213 -1.79 1.96 -13.07
CA MET A 213 -2.84 2.69 -12.36
C MET A 213 -3.10 2.11 -10.96
N LYS A 214 -2.85 0.82 -10.73
CA LYS A 214 -2.88 0.21 -9.39
C LYS A 214 -1.80 0.74 -8.46
N GLU A 215 -0.60 1.03 -8.97
CA GLU A 215 0.46 1.69 -8.19
C GLU A 215 0.03 3.10 -7.79
N ALA A 216 -0.41 3.91 -8.75
CA ALA A 216 -0.91 5.26 -8.49
C ALA A 216 -2.12 5.28 -7.53
N ARG A 217 -3.10 4.37 -7.70
CA ARG A 217 -4.26 4.22 -6.79
C ARG A 217 -3.84 4.01 -5.32
N LEU A 218 -2.71 3.35 -5.06
CA LEU A 218 -2.15 3.25 -3.70
C LEU A 218 -1.52 4.58 -3.29
N MET A 219 -0.56 5.08 -4.06
CA MET A 219 0.22 6.29 -3.72
C MET A 219 -0.64 7.55 -3.53
N ARG A 220 -1.75 7.71 -4.26
CA ARG A 220 -2.69 8.84 -4.12
C ARG A 220 -3.27 9.00 -2.70
N ASN A 221 -3.17 7.95 -1.87
CA ASN A 221 -3.65 7.96 -0.48
C ASN A 221 -2.53 8.19 0.55
N TYR A 222 -1.27 8.36 0.13
CA TYR A 222 -0.12 8.44 1.04
C TYR A 222 0.45 9.86 1.10
N ASP A 223 0.60 10.37 2.32
CA ASP A 223 1.30 11.61 2.63
C ASP A 223 2.07 11.41 3.95
N HIS A 224 3.40 11.27 3.85
CA HIS A 224 4.30 11.00 4.97
C HIS A 224 5.75 11.40 4.60
N PRO A 225 6.54 12.03 5.49
CA PRO A 225 7.88 12.51 5.16
C PRO A 225 8.88 11.43 4.71
N ASN A 226 8.64 10.17 5.03
CA ASN A 226 9.48 9.02 4.65
C ASN A 226 8.83 8.12 3.58
N VAL A 227 7.83 8.63 2.84
CA VAL A 227 7.24 7.98 1.66
C VAL A 227 7.35 8.93 0.47
N VAL A 228 7.66 8.40 -0.73
CA VAL A 228 7.68 9.20 -1.97
C VAL A 228 6.26 9.65 -2.33
N LYS A 229 6.08 10.97 -2.41
CA LYS A 229 4.83 11.63 -2.76
C LYS A 229 4.56 11.57 -4.27
N ILE A 230 3.34 11.19 -4.63
CA ILE A 230 2.79 11.32 -5.97
C ILE A 230 2.17 12.73 -6.14
N TYR A 231 2.36 13.34 -7.31
CA TYR A 231 1.59 14.51 -7.74
C TYR A 231 0.31 14.08 -8.48
N GLY A 232 0.44 13.10 -9.37
CA GLY A 232 -0.70 12.55 -10.11
C GLY A 232 -0.28 11.51 -11.15
N VAL A 233 -1.19 11.25 -12.08
CA VAL A 233 -0.97 10.46 -13.29
C VAL A 233 -1.36 11.26 -14.52
N VAL A 234 -0.65 11.02 -15.61
CA VAL A 234 -0.95 11.60 -16.92
C VAL A 234 -1.60 10.49 -17.75
N VAL A 235 -2.88 10.65 -18.06
CA VAL A 235 -3.73 9.57 -18.62
C VAL A 235 -4.49 9.97 -19.89
N GLU A 236 -4.38 11.21 -20.35
CA GLU A 236 -5.20 11.73 -21.47
C GLU A 236 -4.96 10.96 -22.77
N ARG A 237 -3.68 10.75 -23.11
CA ARG A 237 -3.20 9.96 -24.25
C ARG A 237 -1.97 9.11 -23.90
N GLU A 238 -1.31 8.51 -24.88
CA GLU A 238 -0.02 7.82 -24.66
C GLU A 238 1.17 8.78 -24.88
N PRO A 239 2.31 8.58 -24.19
CA PRO A 239 2.56 7.56 -23.16
C PRO A 239 1.92 7.89 -21.82
N LEU A 240 1.50 6.85 -21.09
CA LEU A 240 1.02 6.96 -19.71
C LEU A 240 2.16 7.23 -18.73
N MET A 241 1.92 8.08 -17.73
CA MET A 241 2.93 8.50 -16.76
C MET A 241 2.41 8.48 -15.32
N ILE A 242 3.24 8.06 -14.36
CA ILE A 242 3.08 8.38 -12.93
C ILE A 242 4.07 9.49 -12.57
N VAL A 243 3.59 10.60 -12.01
CA VAL A 243 4.40 11.80 -11.71
C VAL A 243 4.56 11.93 -10.20
N MET A 244 5.81 11.94 -9.73
CA MET A 244 6.22 11.89 -8.32
C MET A 244 7.23 12.98 -8.00
N GLU A 245 7.50 13.23 -6.71
CA GLU A 245 8.61 14.11 -6.31
C GLU A 245 9.99 13.57 -6.77
N PHE A 246 10.85 14.47 -7.27
CA PHE A 246 12.22 14.11 -7.64
C PHE A 246 13.13 14.11 -6.40
N ILE A 247 13.77 12.98 -6.11
CA ILE A 247 14.69 12.82 -4.98
C ILE A 247 16.15 12.86 -5.48
N THR A 248 16.80 14.00 -5.24
CA THR A 248 18.09 14.37 -5.87
C THR A 248 19.28 13.47 -5.51
N GLY A 249 19.27 12.77 -4.38
CA GLY A 249 20.36 11.89 -3.96
C GLY A 249 20.28 10.46 -4.52
N GLY A 250 19.23 10.13 -5.28
CA GLY A 250 19.05 8.82 -5.91
C GLY A 250 18.71 7.69 -4.93
N ALA A 251 18.95 6.46 -5.35
CA ALA A 251 18.72 5.25 -4.56
C ALA A 251 19.72 5.13 -3.39
N LEU A 252 19.24 4.64 -2.24
CA LEU A 252 20.01 4.60 -1.00
C LEU A 252 21.17 3.60 -1.08
N ASP A 253 21.02 2.47 -1.77
CA ASP A 253 22.10 1.51 -1.99
C ASP A 253 23.23 2.10 -2.85
N GLU A 254 22.91 2.89 -3.88
CA GLU A 254 23.90 3.64 -4.65
C GLU A 254 24.55 4.74 -3.82
N TYR A 255 23.77 5.52 -3.06
CA TYR A 255 24.29 6.56 -2.16
C TYR A 255 25.26 5.95 -1.14
N LEU A 256 24.93 4.80 -0.57
CA LEU A 256 25.78 4.05 0.37
C LEU A 256 27.02 3.47 -0.30
N ARG A 257 26.93 2.91 -1.52
CA ARG A 257 28.11 2.43 -2.26
C ARG A 257 29.05 3.57 -2.66
N LYS A 258 28.52 4.76 -2.94
CA LYS A 258 29.28 5.97 -3.31
C LYS A 258 29.87 6.72 -2.10
N ASN A 259 29.15 6.78 -0.97
CA ASN A 259 29.47 7.66 0.16
C ASN A 259 29.60 6.97 1.52
N GLY A 260 29.29 5.68 1.65
CA GLY A 260 29.04 5.00 2.94
C GLY A 260 30.16 5.09 3.97
N ASN A 261 31.43 5.17 3.54
CA ASN A 261 32.58 5.38 4.41
C ASN A 261 32.63 6.79 5.06
N ARG A 262 31.84 7.74 4.55
CA ARG A 262 31.67 9.11 5.06
C ARG A 262 30.34 9.29 5.82
N VAL A 263 29.41 8.34 5.72
CA VAL A 263 28.10 8.38 6.41
C VAL A 263 28.31 8.05 7.88
N LYS A 264 28.05 9.02 8.77
CA LYS A 264 28.19 8.83 10.23
C LYS A 264 27.22 7.77 10.74
N LEU A 265 27.59 7.11 11.85
CA LEU A 265 26.72 6.13 12.53
C LEU A 265 25.35 6.72 12.88
N GLU A 266 25.32 7.94 13.40
CA GLU A 266 24.10 8.72 13.67
C GLU A 266 23.21 8.87 12.42
N GLU A 267 23.79 9.18 11.26
CA GLU A 267 23.06 9.33 9.99
C GLU A 267 22.47 8.00 9.50
N LYS A 268 23.17 6.88 9.71
CA LYS A 268 22.62 5.54 9.45
C LYS A 268 21.43 5.23 10.35
N LEU A 269 21.54 5.53 11.64
CA LEU A 269 20.51 5.20 12.63
C LEU A 269 19.28 6.11 12.47
N SER A 270 19.46 7.42 12.57
CA SER A 270 18.37 8.41 12.63
C SER A 270 17.78 8.71 11.26
N ASN A 271 18.64 8.94 10.25
CA ASN A 271 18.20 9.45 8.94
C ASN A 271 17.85 8.35 7.94
N MET A 272 18.31 7.10 8.17
CA MET A 272 18.04 5.94 7.32
C MET A 272 17.20 4.88 8.04
N CYS A 273 17.67 4.26 9.13
CA CYS A 273 16.95 3.17 9.79
C CYS A 273 15.63 3.62 10.44
N ALA A 274 15.66 4.65 11.28
CA ALA A 274 14.46 5.17 11.95
C ALA A 274 13.47 5.80 10.96
N GLY A 275 13.97 6.62 10.02
CA GLY A 275 13.18 7.21 8.95
C GLY A 275 12.43 6.15 8.11
N ALA A 276 13.12 5.08 7.70
CA ALA A 276 12.48 3.99 6.97
C ALA A 276 11.50 3.20 7.85
N ALA A 277 11.80 3.01 9.14
CA ALA A 277 10.87 2.37 10.08
C ALA A 277 9.56 3.15 10.21
N TRP A 278 9.61 4.48 10.31
CA TRP A 278 8.41 5.35 10.30
C TRP A 278 7.62 5.26 8.98
N GLY A 279 8.31 5.26 7.84
CA GLY A 279 7.67 5.13 6.53
C GLY A 279 6.90 3.81 6.38
N ILE A 280 7.49 2.70 6.82
CA ILE A 280 6.84 1.38 6.74
C ILE A 280 5.76 1.22 7.84
N GLU A 281 5.94 1.80 9.04
CA GLU A 281 4.89 1.91 10.06
C GLU A 281 3.64 2.62 9.52
N TYR A 282 3.83 3.74 8.83
CA TYR A 282 2.76 4.48 8.16
C TYR A 282 2.07 3.63 7.08
N LEU A 283 2.83 2.95 6.22
CA LEU A 283 2.28 2.07 5.19
C LEU A 283 1.47 0.90 5.79
N HIS A 284 1.95 0.29 6.87
CA HIS A 284 1.25 -0.79 7.58
C HIS A 284 -0.05 -0.32 8.23
N TYR A 285 -0.08 0.93 8.75
CA TYR A 285 -1.29 1.60 9.23
C TYR A 285 -2.30 1.86 8.11
N MET A 286 -1.84 2.32 6.94
CA MET A 286 -2.67 2.52 5.74
C MET A 286 -3.13 1.20 5.06
N ASN A 287 -2.96 0.08 5.77
CA ASN A 287 -3.21 -1.30 5.37
C ASN A 287 -2.51 -1.69 4.05
N CYS A 288 -1.26 -1.26 3.86
CA CYS A 288 -0.41 -1.66 2.75
C CYS A 288 0.65 -2.69 3.20
N ILE A 289 0.95 -3.65 2.33
CA ILE A 289 2.15 -4.49 2.37
C ILE A 289 3.03 -4.02 1.21
N HIS A 290 4.27 -3.62 1.47
CA HIS A 290 5.15 -3.09 0.43
C HIS A 290 5.65 -4.19 -0.52
N ARG A 291 5.99 -5.36 0.04
CA ARG A 291 6.45 -6.59 -0.65
C ARG A 291 7.83 -6.53 -1.33
N ASP A 292 8.45 -5.35 -1.39
CA ASP A 292 9.83 -5.18 -1.88
C ASP A 292 10.55 -4.05 -1.12
N ILE A 293 10.77 -4.25 0.19
CA ILE A 293 11.60 -3.36 1.02
C ILE A 293 13.08 -3.74 0.83
N ALA A 294 13.86 -2.80 0.30
CA ALA A 294 15.30 -2.93 0.04
C ALA A 294 15.92 -1.53 -0.07
N ALA A 295 17.24 -1.40 0.10
CA ALA A 295 17.91 -0.10 -0.01
C ALA A 295 17.79 0.51 -1.42
N ARG A 296 17.77 -0.32 -2.49
CA ARG A 296 17.47 0.13 -3.87
C ARG A 296 16.11 0.81 -4.06
N ASN A 297 15.13 0.45 -3.25
CA ASN A 297 13.75 0.96 -3.32
C ASN A 297 13.52 2.08 -2.28
N CYS A 298 14.59 2.53 -1.62
CA CYS A 298 14.59 3.71 -0.78
C CYS A 298 15.37 4.81 -1.50
N LEU A 299 14.83 6.03 -1.56
CA LEU A 299 15.51 7.19 -2.12
C LEU A 299 16.06 8.07 -0.99
N TYR A 300 17.23 8.68 -1.18
CA TYR A 300 17.86 9.53 -0.17
C TYR A 300 17.91 11.00 -0.62
N THR A 301 17.43 11.92 0.22
CA THR A 301 17.41 13.37 -0.08
C THR A 301 18.70 14.06 0.33
N ASN A 302 19.07 15.15 -0.35
CA ASN A 302 20.20 16.02 0.05
C ASN A 302 20.02 16.61 1.47
N ARG A 303 18.79 16.62 2.01
CA ARG A 303 18.46 17.03 3.39
C ARG A 303 18.61 15.90 4.42
N LYS A 304 19.18 14.76 4.05
CA LYS A 304 19.36 13.57 4.90
C LYS A 304 18.04 13.02 5.44
N HIS A 305 17.10 12.75 4.53
CA HIS A 305 15.92 11.93 4.81
C HIS A 305 15.79 10.83 3.76
N VAL A 306 15.59 9.59 4.23
CA VAL A 306 15.17 8.46 3.39
C VAL A 306 13.66 8.52 3.08
N LYS A 307 13.27 8.06 1.89
CA LYS A 307 11.87 7.84 1.50
C LYS A 307 11.66 6.48 0.83
N ILE A 308 10.63 5.75 1.23
CA ILE A 308 10.21 4.47 0.61
C ILE A 308 9.57 4.74 -0.78
N SER A 309 9.92 3.92 -1.78
CA SER A 309 9.54 4.07 -3.19
C SER A 309 9.31 2.72 -3.90
N ASP A 310 8.89 2.78 -5.16
CA ASP A 310 8.48 1.67 -6.06
C ASP A 310 7.35 0.77 -5.52
N PHE A 311 6.12 1.28 -5.64
CA PHE A 311 4.92 0.65 -5.10
C PHE A 311 4.29 -0.39 -6.05
N GLY A 312 4.93 -0.72 -7.18
CA GLY A 312 4.36 -1.60 -8.22
C GLY A 312 4.02 -3.01 -7.73
N LEU A 313 4.81 -3.55 -6.80
CA LEU A 313 4.55 -4.82 -6.13
C LEU A 313 3.61 -4.71 -4.93
N SER A 314 3.44 -3.53 -4.34
CA SER A 314 2.71 -3.32 -3.09
C SER A 314 1.22 -3.60 -3.21
N ARG A 315 0.57 -4.04 -2.14
CA ARG A 315 -0.85 -4.46 -2.13
C ARG A 315 -1.54 -3.99 -0.87
N LYS A 316 -2.83 -3.64 -0.97
CA LYS A 316 -3.68 -3.31 0.18
C LYS A 316 -4.27 -4.58 0.78
N GLY A 317 -4.26 -4.71 2.11
CA GLY A 317 -4.72 -5.88 2.87
C GLY A 317 -3.66 -6.41 3.83
N ASP A 318 -4.06 -7.31 4.72
CA ASP A 318 -3.21 -7.82 5.81
C ASP A 318 -2.33 -9.02 5.40
N ALA A 319 -2.77 -9.76 4.37
CA ALA A 319 -2.02 -10.84 3.72
C ALA A 319 -2.24 -10.84 2.19
N TYR A 320 -1.27 -11.36 1.45
CA TYR A 320 -1.36 -11.62 0.01
C TYR A 320 -0.66 -12.94 -0.35
N GLN A 321 -1.40 -13.87 -0.92
CA GLN A 321 -0.88 -15.12 -1.47
C GLN A 321 -0.40 -14.90 -2.91
N LEU A 322 0.85 -15.25 -3.22
CA LEU A 322 1.34 -15.25 -4.60
C LEU A 322 0.72 -16.41 -5.40
N THR A 323 0.11 -16.10 -6.54
CA THR A 323 -0.62 -17.03 -7.42
C THR A 323 0.08 -17.30 -8.75
N THR A 324 1.23 -16.67 -9.01
CA THR A 324 1.86 -16.64 -10.34
C THR A 324 3.36 -16.48 -10.22
N ALA A 325 4.13 -17.20 -11.05
CA ALA A 325 5.57 -17.00 -11.15
C ALA A 325 5.90 -15.62 -11.74
N LYS A 326 6.33 -14.68 -10.88
CA LYS A 326 7.01 -13.44 -11.28
C LYS A 326 8.48 -13.53 -10.83
N LYS A 327 9.37 -12.71 -11.39
CA LYS A 327 10.72 -12.51 -10.82
C LYS A 327 10.56 -11.93 -9.41
N LEU A 328 11.22 -12.51 -8.42
CA LEU A 328 11.11 -12.12 -7.01
C LEU A 328 12.47 -11.67 -6.43
N PRO A 329 12.50 -10.75 -5.45
CA PRO A 329 13.71 -10.26 -4.80
C PRO A 329 14.21 -11.26 -3.73
N ILE A 330 14.55 -12.50 -4.13
CA ILE A 330 14.78 -13.67 -3.24
C ILE A 330 15.58 -13.35 -1.97
N ARG A 331 16.69 -12.60 -2.08
CA ARG A 331 17.59 -12.25 -0.96
C ARG A 331 16.94 -11.40 0.15
N TRP A 332 15.82 -10.72 -0.13
CA TRP A 332 15.06 -9.89 0.82
C TRP A 332 13.82 -10.60 1.38
N LEU A 333 13.46 -11.78 0.87
CA LEU A 333 12.21 -12.45 1.23
C LEU A 333 12.30 -13.17 2.59
N SER A 334 11.18 -13.14 3.31
CA SER A 334 11.00 -13.90 4.55
C SER A 334 10.92 -15.41 4.31
N PRO A 335 11.22 -16.26 5.32
CA PRO A 335 11.08 -17.71 5.23
C PRO A 335 9.69 -18.17 4.79
N GLU A 336 8.59 -17.58 5.31
CA GLU A 336 7.23 -17.96 4.90
C GLU A 336 6.93 -17.57 3.44
N THR A 337 7.47 -16.44 2.97
CA THR A 337 7.35 -16.02 1.57
C THR A 337 8.18 -16.93 0.64
N LEU A 338 9.35 -17.39 1.08
CA LEU A 338 10.20 -18.33 0.34
C LEU A 338 9.64 -19.76 0.30
N ALA A 339 8.92 -20.19 1.34
CA ALA A 339 8.34 -21.52 1.43
C ALA A 339 6.97 -21.64 0.72
N SER A 340 6.15 -20.58 0.78
CA SER A 340 4.72 -20.65 0.37
C SER A 340 4.26 -19.52 -0.56
N GLY A 341 5.08 -18.49 -0.79
CA GLY A 341 4.65 -17.30 -1.53
C GLY A 341 3.73 -16.36 -0.76
N LEU A 342 3.54 -16.58 0.56
CA LEU A 342 2.74 -15.72 1.44
C LEU A 342 3.49 -14.42 1.77
N TYR A 343 2.84 -13.28 1.53
CA TYR A 343 3.28 -11.96 1.97
C TYR A 343 2.34 -11.44 3.06
N THR A 344 2.88 -10.77 4.07
CA THR A 344 2.13 -10.10 5.15
C THR A 344 2.88 -8.85 5.60
N LYS A 345 2.30 -8.04 6.48
CA LYS A 345 3.05 -6.98 7.18
C LYS A 345 4.29 -7.52 7.92
N LYS A 346 4.30 -8.79 8.36
CA LYS A 346 5.46 -9.44 9.00
C LYS A 346 6.55 -9.86 8.01
N SER A 347 6.25 -10.04 6.71
CA SER A 347 7.30 -10.26 5.71
C SER A 347 8.05 -8.96 5.39
N ASP A 348 7.36 -7.80 5.36
CA ASP A 348 8.03 -6.50 5.22
C ASP A 348 8.98 -6.21 6.40
N VAL A 349 8.63 -6.62 7.64
CA VAL A 349 9.51 -6.49 8.83
C VAL A 349 10.81 -7.29 8.64
N TYR A 350 10.76 -8.46 7.99
CA TYR A 350 11.95 -9.26 7.69
C TYR A 350 12.82 -8.56 6.63
N SER A 351 12.20 -8.07 5.55
CA SER A 351 12.88 -7.33 4.48
C SER A 351 13.49 -6.01 4.96
N PHE A 352 12.84 -5.31 5.90
CA PHE A 352 13.41 -4.18 6.63
C PHE A 352 14.70 -4.55 7.35
N GLY A 353 14.78 -5.72 8.01
CA GLY A 353 16.01 -6.21 8.61
C GLY A 353 17.15 -6.42 7.61
N VAL A 354 16.82 -6.91 6.39
CA VAL A 354 17.79 -7.01 5.28
C VAL A 354 18.27 -5.64 4.81
N MET A 355 17.36 -4.66 4.72
CA MET A 355 17.71 -3.28 4.39
C MET A 355 18.56 -2.58 5.47
N VAL A 356 18.35 -2.86 6.76
CA VAL A 356 19.24 -2.38 7.84
C VAL A 356 20.63 -3.00 7.69
N TRP A 357 20.74 -4.27 7.29
CA TRP A 357 22.02 -4.89 6.94
C TRP A 357 22.69 -4.22 5.72
N GLU A 358 21.94 -3.88 4.66
CA GLU A 358 22.44 -3.07 3.53
C GLU A 358 23.00 -1.71 4.00
N ILE A 359 22.30 -1.02 4.92
CA ILE A 359 22.73 0.27 5.48
C ILE A 359 24.06 0.13 6.24
N PHE A 360 24.22 -0.88 7.08
CA PHE A 360 25.46 -1.08 7.84
C PHE A 360 26.63 -1.58 6.96
N THR A 361 26.36 -2.33 5.90
CA THR A 361 27.38 -2.84 4.94
C THR A 361 27.66 -1.92 3.74
N ASN A 362 27.22 -0.65 3.79
CA ASN A 362 27.45 0.35 2.73
C ASN A 362 26.88 -0.08 1.35
N GLY A 363 25.70 -0.72 1.34
CA GLY A 363 25.02 -1.14 0.12
C GLY A 363 25.65 -2.38 -0.53
N SER A 364 26.20 -3.29 0.28
CA SER A 364 26.66 -4.60 -0.19
C SER A 364 25.48 -5.53 -0.54
N GLU A 365 25.68 -6.48 -1.46
CA GLU A 365 24.63 -7.44 -1.84
C GLU A 365 24.34 -8.43 -0.68
N PRO A 366 23.09 -8.56 -0.20
CA PRO A 366 22.75 -9.52 0.85
C PRO A 366 23.05 -10.97 0.43
N TYR A 367 23.70 -11.74 1.30
CA TYR A 367 24.16 -13.11 1.01
C TYR A 367 25.10 -13.17 -0.21
N GLN A 368 26.03 -12.22 -0.32
CA GLN A 368 27.02 -12.13 -1.39
C GLN A 368 27.73 -13.47 -1.67
N ASN A 369 28.08 -13.71 -2.93
CA ASN A 369 28.68 -14.94 -3.46
C ASN A 369 27.78 -16.19 -3.44
N MET A 370 26.60 -16.14 -2.83
CA MET A 370 25.58 -17.21 -2.91
C MET A 370 24.61 -16.94 -4.06
N VAL A 371 24.13 -18.00 -4.72
CA VAL A 371 23.06 -17.91 -5.74
C VAL A 371 21.67 -17.99 -5.10
N ASN A 372 20.65 -17.40 -5.73
CA ASN A 372 19.29 -17.30 -5.16
C ASN A 372 18.72 -18.61 -4.57
N GLY A 373 18.94 -19.77 -5.22
CA GLY A 373 18.48 -21.06 -4.69
C GLY A 373 19.21 -21.51 -3.42
N GLU A 374 20.51 -21.21 -3.31
CA GLU A 374 21.31 -21.46 -2.10
C GLU A 374 20.88 -20.53 -0.96
N VAL A 375 20.62 -19.25 -1.27
CA VAL A 375 20.08 -18.27 -0.31
C VAL A 375 18.73 -18.75 0.23
N GLN A 376 17.82 -19.17 -0.66
CA GLN A 376 16.53 -19.74 -0.27
C GLN A 376 16.70 -20.95 0.65
N GLN A 377 17.56 -21.91 0.30
CA GLN A 377 17.82 -23.07 1.14
C GLN A 377 18.38 -22.68 2.52
N LYS A 378 19.42 -21.84 2.56
CA LYS A 378 20.06 -21.39 3.81
C LYS A 378 19.10 -20.62 4.72
N VAL A 379 18.32 -19.68 4.18
CA VAL A 379 17.33 -18.91 4.96
C VAL A 379 16.23 -19.79 5.54
N LEU A 380 15.76 -20.79 4.79
CA LEU A 380 14.80 -21.79 5.26
C LEU A 380 15.40 -22.73 6.32
N CYS A 381 16.68 -23.09 6.20
CA CYS A 381 17.44 -23.80 7.24
C CYS A 381 17.85 -22.91 8.45
N GLY A 382 17.37 -21.67 8.53
CA GLY A 382 17.57 -20.79 9.68
C GLY A 382 18.82 -19.90 9.65
N TYR A 383 19.67 -20.00 8.63
CA TYR A 383 20.86 -19.13 8.49
C TYR A 383 20.47 -17.66 8.33
N ARG A 384 21.24 -16.76 8.94
CA ARG A 384 21.14 -15.30 8.86
C ARG A 384 22.54 -14.71 8.63
N MET A 385 22.62 -13.50 8.09
CA MET A 385 23.89 -12.84 7.82
C MET A 385 24.45 -12.22 9.11
N ASP A 386 25.77 -12.28 9.30
CA ASP A 386 26.45 -11.54 10.36
C ASP A 386 26.45 -10.03 10.06
N PHE A 387 26.28 -9.21 11.10
CA PHE A 387 26.43 -7.76 10.99
C PHE A 387 27.91 -7.35 11.11
N PRO A 388 28.36 -6.30 10.39
CA PRO A 388 29.70 -5.74 10.59
C PRO A 388 29.93 -5.29 12.05
N LYS A 389 31.17 -5.43 12.55
CA LYS A 389 31.57 -5.00 13.91
C LYS A 389 31.35 -3.51 14.21
N SER A 390 31.11 -2.69 13.20
CA SER A 390 30.75 -1.27 13.28
C SER A 390 29.25 -1.01 13.51
N THR A 391 28.44 -2.07 13.53
CA THR A 391 27.01 -2.02 13.90
C THR A 391 26.90 -2.04 15.43
N PRO A 392 26.10 -1.17 16.06
CA PRO A 392 25.77 -1.30 17.47
C PRO A 392 25.16 -2.66 17.78
N ARG A 393 25.58 -3.28 18.89
CA ARG A 393 25.16 -4.63 19.28
C ARG A 393 23.65 -4.70 19.43
N GLU A 394 23.07 -3.70 20.06
CA GLU A 394 21.65 -3.56 20.38
C GLU A 394 20.80 -3.56 19.10
N VAL A 395 21.31 -2.92 18.03
CA VAL A 395 20.66 -2.85 16.72
C VAL A 395 20.79 -4.19 15.99
N ALA A 396 21.97 -4.81 16.00
CA ALA A 396 22.18 -6.13 15.40
C ALA A 396 21.31 -7.20 16.09
N ASP A 397 21.33 -7.26 17.42
CA ASP A 397 20.55 -8.19 18.25
C ASP A 397 19.04 -7.97 18.08
N MET A 398 18.58 -6.71 17.96
CA MET A 398 17.20 -6.39 17.59
C MET A 398 16.82 -6.96 16.23
N ILE A 399 17.62 -6.74 15.18
CA ILE A 399 17.28 -7.29 13.84
C ILE A 399 17.29 -8.82 13.86
N LEU A 400 18.33 -9.44 14.43
CA LEU A 400 18.47 -10.89 14.52
C LEU A 400 17.30 -11.55 15.28
N THR A 401 16.92 -11.00 16.44
CA THR A 401 15.90 -11.63 17.31
C THR A 401 14.46 -11.16 17.09
N ARG A 402 14.24 -9.96 16.51
CA ARG A 402 12.90 -9.34 16.39
C ARG A 402 12.46 -9.05 14.96
N CYS A 403 13.36 -9.03 13.98
CA CYS A 403 13.00 -8.87 12.56
C CYS A 403 13.24 -10.16 11.75
N TRP A 404 14.23 -10.96 12.10
CA TRP A 404 14.65 -12.14 11.35
C TRP A 404 14.23 -13.50 11.93
N ASP A 405 13.42 -13.53 13.00
CA ASP A 405 12.82 -14.78 13.52
C ASP A 405 12.10 -15.54 12.40
N ALA A 406 12.27 -16.87 12.36
CA ALA A 406 11.64 -17.73 11.38
C ALA A 406 10.11 -17.70 11.48
N ASN A 407 9.55 -17.51 12.68
CA ASN A 407 8.11 -17.36 12.88
C ASN A 407 7.70 -15.88 12.75
N PRO A 408 6.83 -15.50 11.78
CA PRO A 408 6.35 -14.13 11.63
C PRO A 408 5.61 -13.58 12.86
N ASP A 409 4.98 -14.42 13.69
CA ASP A 409 4.26 -13.98 14.89
C ASP A 409 5.21 -13.47 15.98
N LYS A 410 6.39 -14.11 16.10
CA LYS A 410 7.45 -13.73 17.05
C LYS A 410 8.17 -12.44 16.66
N ARG A 411 8.22 -12.11 15.36
CA ARG A 411 8.74 -10.82 14.89
C ARG A 411 7.92 -9.69 15.49
N TRP A 412 8.52 -8.52 15.65
CA TRP A 412 7.78 -7.31 16.01
C TRP A 412 6.89 -6.80 14.86
N ASN A 413 6.19 -5.70 15.10
CA ASN A 413 5.56 -4.88 14.06
C ASN A 413 6.36 -3.57 13.91
N MET A 414 6.18 -2.85 12.80
CA MET A 414 6.98 -1.64 12.55
C MET A 414 6.76 -0.53 13.58
N TYR A 415 5.59 -0.47 14.24
CA TYR A 415 5.38 0.40 15.42
C TYR A 415 6.44 0.17 16.51
N ARG A 416 6.67 -1.10 16.91
CA ARG A 416 7.67 -1.44 17.93
C ARG A 416 9.08 -1.16 17.45
N VAL A 417 9.41 -1.57 16.21
CA VAL A 417 10.74 -1.33 15.61
C VAL A 417 11.06 0.18 15.56
N ALA A 418 10.10 1.01 15.17
CA ALA A 418 10.25 2.47 15.17
C ALA A 418 10.45 3.04 16.58
N ARG A 419 9.72 2.55 17.59
CA ARG A 419 9.90 3.00 18.99
C ARG A 419 11.30 2.69 19.53
N GLU A 420 11.86 1.52 19.23
CA GLU A 420 13.21 1.18 19.70
C GLU A 420 14.29 2.00 18.99
N PHE A 421 14.15 2.30 17.69
CA PHE A 421 15.06 3.22 17.00
C PHE A 421 14.99 4.65 17.55
N GLU A 422 13.81 5.14 17.91
CA GLU A 422 13.66 6.42 18.62
C GLU A 422 14.31 6.40 20.00
N ALA A 423 14.10 5.34 20.79
CA ALA A 423 14.71 5.19 22.11
C ALA A 423 16.24 5.14 22.03
N TYR A 424 16.79 4.46 21.02
CA TYR A 424 18.23 4.38 20.79
C TYR A 424 18.84 5.73 20.33
N THR A 425 18.13 6.49 19.51
CA THR A 425 18.66 7.73 18.88
C THR A 425 18.24 9.03 19.56
N ASN A 426 17.27 8.97 20.48
CA ASN A 426 16.61 10.11 21.13
C ASN A 426 15.98 11.14 20.17
N ILE A 427 15.66 10.73 18.94
CA ILE A 427 14.98 11.59 17.95
C ILE A 427 13.47 11.51 18.11
N LYS A 428 12.76 12.58 17.72
CA LYS A 428 11.30 12.62 17.69
C LYS A 428 10.76 12.20 16.32
N PRO A 429 9.67 11.42 16.25
CA PRO A 429 8.98 11.12 15.00
C PRO A 429 8.40 12.38 14.34
N PRO A 430 8.22 12.39 13.00
CA PRO A 430 7.46 13.44 12.33
C PRO A 430 5.97 13.39 12.71
N LEU A 431 5.27 14.52 12.54
CA LEU A 431 3.89 14.70 13.00
C LEU A 431 2.92 13.67 12.41
N GLU A 432 3.14 13.27 11.16
CA GLU A 432 2.35 12.26 10.46
C GLU A 432 2.47 10.89 11.15
N THR A 433 3.67 10.53 11.63
CA THR A 433 3.86 9.34 12.48
C THR A 433 3.20 9.52 13.84
N VAL A 434 3.25 10.71 14.46
CA VAL A 434 2.54 10.97 15.73
C VAL A 434 1.03 10.76 15.59
N ILE A 435 0.44 11.22 14.49
CA ILE A 435 -0.99 10.99 14.16
C ILE A 435 -1.27 9.48 13.96
N VAL A 436 -0.35 8.71 13.37
CA VAL A 436 -0.46 7.24 13.31
C VAL A 436 -0.42 6.63 14.71
N ILE A 437 0.51 7.03 15.59
CA ILE A 437 0.62 6.54 16.97
C ILE A 437 -0.69 6.79 17.74
N GLU A 438 -1.22 8.02 17.71
CA GLU A 438 -2.45 8.36 18.44
C GLU A 438 -3.67 7.57 17.97
N ARG A 439 -3.75 7.26 16.67
CA ARG A 439 -4.84 6.48 16.07
C ARG A 439 -4.66 4.96 16.19
N THR A 440 -3.44 4.46 16.40
CA THR A 440 -3.12 3.03 16.57
C THR A 440 -2.99 2.59 18.02
N ARG A 441 -2.74 3.51 18.96
CA ARG A 441 -2.79 3.23 20.40
C ARG A 441 -4.15 2.60 20.74
N PRO A 442 -4.19 1.38 21.30
CA PRO A 442 -5.43 0.83 21.81
C PRO A 442 -5.95 1.76 22.91
N ARG A 443 -7.20 2.23 22.79
CA ARG A 443 -7.84 3.03 23.83
C ARG A 443 -7.72 2.26 25.14
N ARG A 444 -7.09 2.87 26.16
CA ARG A 444 -7.14 2.33 27.53
C ARG A 444 -8.61 2.16 27.89
N VAL A 445 -9.06 0.91 28.04
CA VAL A 445 -10.35 0.62 28.65
C VAL A 445 -10.20 1.00 30.11
N VAL A 446 -10.58 2.23 30.43
CA VAL A 446 -10.80 2.64 31.81
C VAL A 446 -11.91 1.74 32.33
N LYS A 447 -11.54 0.76 33.17
CA LYS A 447 -12.53 0.02 33.95
C LYS A 447 -13.13 1.02 34.93
N THR A 448 -14.23 1.66 34.53
CA THR A 448 -15.08 2.42 35.43
C THR A 448 -15.51 1.45 36.53
N VAL A 449 -14.93 1.58 37.72
CA VAL A 449 -15.34 0.79 38.87
C VAL A 449 -16.76 1.22 39.20
N GLN A 450 -17.73 0.41 38.79
CA GLN A 450 -19.11 0.58 39.20
C GLN A 450 -19.16 0.37 40.71
N LYS A 451 -19.21 1.47 41.48
CA LYS A 451 -19.64 1.41 42.87
C LYS A 451 -21.05 0.85 42.86
N THR A 452 -21.21 -0.38 43.32
CA THR A 452 -22.51 -1.00 43.53
C THR A 452 -23.32 -0.15 44.51
N PRO A 453 -24.57 0.24 44.19
CA PRO A 453 -25.42 0.91 45.16
C PRO A 453 -25.74 -0.05 46.31
N VAL A 454 -25.47 0.36 47.55
CA VAL A 454 -25.96 -0.38 48.71
C VAL A 454 -27.48 -0.29 48.72
N LYS A 455 -28.15 -1.42 48.50
CA LYS A 455 -29.60 -1.54 48.74
C LYS A 455 -29.82 -2.11 50.12
N MET A 456 -30.40 -1.29 51.01
CA MET A 456 -31.06 -1.81 52.21
C MET A 456 -32.28 -2.64 51.80
N ARG A 457 -32.51 -3.74 52.51
CA ARG A 457 -33.82 -4.39 52.62
C ARG A 457 -33.89 -5.24 53.89
N ASP A 458 -35.11 -5.57 54.28
CA ASP A 458 -35.50 -5.66 55.68
C ASP A 458 -35.40 -7.06 56.29
N LYS A 459 -35.54 -7.11 57.62
CA LYS A 459 -35.49 -8.32 58.44
C LYS A 459 -36.62 -9.31 58.12
N PRO A 460 -36.34 -10.62 58.10
CA PRO A 460 -37.22 -11.64 58.67
C PRO A 460 -37.03 -11.68 60.20
N SER A 461 -38.07 -12.07 60.94
CA SER A 461 -37.91 -12.55 62.30
C SER A 461 -37.59 -14.05 62.28
N ASP A 462 -36.72 -14.51 63.19
CA ASP A 462 -37.06 -15.43 64.28
C ASP A 462 -35.77 -15.87 65.00
N ALA A 463 -35.91 -16.22 66.29
CA ALA A 463 -34.86 -16.65 67.20
C ALA A 463 -35.06 -18.16 67.53
N PRO A 464 -34.25 -18.89 68.34
CA PRO A 464 -33.36 -18.38 69.40
C PRO A 464 -32.00 -19.09 69.60
N SER A 465 -31.24 -18.63 70.62
CA SER A 465 -30.29 -19.39 71.47
C SER A 465 -29.03 -20.02 70.84
N LEU A 466 -27.88 -20.14 71.51
CA LEU A 466 -27.33 -19.68 72.81
C LEU A 466 -25.78 -19.70 72.64
N ASP A 467 -25.02 -19.00 73.51
CA ASP A 467 -23.72 -19.35 74.13
C ASP A 467 -22.52 -19.92 73.28
N ASP A 468 -21.23 -19.65 73.52
CA ASP A 468 -20.54 -18.78 74.50
C ASP A 468 -19.06 -18.50 74.04
N THR A 469 -18.32 -17.69 74.81
CA THR A 469 -16.89 -17.81 75.18
C THR A 469 -15.87 -18.21 74.08
N MET A 470 -15.10 -17.28 73.49
CA MET A 470 -13.87 -16.60 74.01
C MET A 470 -12.55 -17.37 73.87
N SER A 471 -11.47 -16.61 73.60
CA SER A 471 -10.05 -17.02 73.44
C SER A 471 -9.77 -17.94 72.22
N ALA A 472 -8.71 -17.79 71.40
CA ALA A 472 -7.29 -17.48 71.64
C ALA A 472 -6.59 -18.62 72.43
N THR A 473 -5.37 -19.08 72.11
CA THR A 473 -4.20 -18.43 71.50
C THR A 473 -3.32 -19.44 70.70
N THR A 474 -2.18 -18.97 70.15
CA THR A 474 -0.89 -19.72 70.01
C THR A 474 -0.80 -20.95 69.08
N ASP A 475 0.33 -21.36 68.50
CA ASP A 475 1.57 -20.68 68.02
C ASP A 475 2.45 -21.73 67.26
N THR A 476 3.71 -21.41 66.94
CA THR A 476 4.85 -22.34 66.87
C THR A 476 4.95 -23.30 65.66
N THR A 477 5.50 -22.76 64.57
CA THR A 477 6.66 -23.24 63.78
C THR A 477 6.89 -24.73 63.41
N CYS A 478 7.55 -24.93 62.25
CA CYS A 478 8.49 -26.03 61.92
C CYS A 478 7.90 -27.44 61.64
N SER A 479 8.53 -28.33 60.83
CA SER A 479 9.64 -28.17 59.86
C SER A 479 9.88 -29.45 59.00
N TYR A 480 10.75 -29.33 57.98
CA TYR A 480 11.60 -30.38 57.36
C TYR A 480 11.06 -31.51 56.47
N ALA A 481 12.02 -32.00 55.65
CA ALA A 481 12.19 -33.35 55.09
C ALA A 481 11.41 -33.79 53.82
N ALA A 482 12.11 -33.69 52.69
CA ALA A 482 11.76 -34.25 51.38
C ALA A 482 11.84 -35.79 51.28
N ARG A 483 11.07 -36.36 50.32
CA ARG A 483 11.27 -37.63 49.54
C ARG A 483 10.04 -37.83 48.62
N ASP A 484 10.00 -38.70 47.61
CA ASP A 484 10.91 -38.95 46.46
C ASP A 484 10.06 -39.62 45.33
N LYS A 485 10.61 -39.71 44.12
CA LYS A 485 10.19 -40.44 42.90
C LYS A 485 8.93 -41.35 42.87
N SER A 486 8.06 -41.05 41.89
CA SER A 486 7.69 -41.92 40.73
C SER A 486 6.41 -42.82 40.68
N SER A 487 5.47 -42.37 39.84
CA SER A 487 4.95 -43.09 38.63
C SER A 487 3.85 -44.18 38.69
N ARG A 488 2.99 -44.12 37.63
CA ARG A 488 2.17 -45.18 37.00
C ARG A 488 1.05 -45.90 37.79
N ARG A 489 -0.21 -45.68 37.36
CA ARG A 489 -1.00 -46.70 36.58
C ARG A 489 -2.28 -46.12 35.93
N ARG A 490 -2.99 -46.96 35.17
CA ARG A 490 -4.18 -46.67 34.31
C ARG A 490 -5.50 -47.09 34.98
N SER A 491 -6.62 -46.52 34.53
CA SER A 491 -7.96 -47.15 34.54
C SER A 491 -8.78 -46.69 33.31
N SER A 492 -9.93 -47.30 33.00
CA SER A 492 -10.66 -47.04 31.73
C SER A 492 -12.13 -47.54 31.70
N ARG A 493 -13.04 -46.74 31.10
CA ARG A 493 -14.43 -47.07 30.70
C ARG A 493 -14.79 -46.31 29.40
N VAL A 494 -15.56 -46.76 28.39
CA VAL A 494 -16.50 -47.91 28.16
C VAL A 494 -17.90 -47.66 28.79
N SER A 495 -19.04 -47.66 28.07
CA SER A 495 -19.42 -48.14 26.72
C SER A 495 -20.60 -47.31 26.11
N ALA A 496 -20.78 -47.16 24.78
CA ALA A 496 -21.68 -47.92 23.84
C ALA A 496 -23.20 -47.66 23.99
N MET A 497 -24.12 -47.74 22.99
CA MET A 497 -24.12 -47.95 21.51
C MET A 497 -25.47 -47.37 20.94
N ILE A 498 -25.86 -47.35 19.65
CA ILE A 498 -26.28 -48.44 18.70
C ILE A 498 -26.47 -47.83 17.28
N SER A 499 -26.38 -48.63 16.20
CA SER A 499 -26.73 -48.30 14.78
C SER A 499 -27.71 -49.35 14.18
N PRO A 500 -28.29 -49.17 12.97
CA PRO A 500 -27.77 -49.96 11.82
C PRO A 500 -28.02 -49.46 10.36
N MET A 501 -27.04 -49.74 9.46
CA MET A 501 -27.20 -50.16 8.02
C MET A 501 -27.82 -49.18 6.97
N LYS A 502 -27.58 -49.30 5.63
CA LYS A 502 -26.81 -50.26 4.78
C LYS A 502 -26.38 -49.61 3.42
N ASN A 503 -25.16 -49.92 2.93
CA ASN A 503 -24.66 -50.03 1.52
C ASN A 503 -25.08 -48.99 0.42
N SER A 504 -24.23 -48.59 -0.56
CA SER A 504 -23.30 -49.43 -1.35
C SER A 504 -22.30 -48.64 -2.25
N LYS A 505 -21.26 -49.34 -2.76
CA LYS A 505 -20.56 -49.22 -4.09
C LYS A 505 -20.27 -47.78 -4.63
N LYS A 506 -19.04 -47.40 -5.05
CA LYS A 506 -18.02 -48.15 -5.83
C LYS A 506 -16.70 -47.33 -5.90
N SER A 507 -15.55 -47.97 -6.07
CA SER A 507 -14.24 -47.30 -6.26
C SER A 507 -13.65 -47.54 -7.67
N LYS A 508 -12.82 -46.61 -8.18
CA LYS A 508 -11.87 -46.85 -9.29
C LYS A 508 -10.50 -46.24 -8.97
N LYS A 509 -9.42 -46.93 -9.36
CA LYS A 509 -8.02 -46.48 -9.23
C LYS A 509 -7.43 -46.07 -10.58
N ALA A 510 -6.55 -45.08 -10.58
CA ALA A 510 -5.46 -44.91 -11.54
C ALA A 510 -4.24 -44.41 -10.73
N LYS A 511 -3.24 -45.26 -10.49
CA LYS A 511 -2.06 -45.55 -11.35
C LYS A 511 -1.03 -44.40 -11.35
N VAL A 512 -0.06 -44.53 -10.44
CA VAL A 512 1.26 -43.90 -10.53
C VAL A 512 2.16 -44.81 -11.36
N CYS A 513 2.98 -44.25 -12.24
CA CYS A 513 4.11 -44.94 -12.89
C CYS A 513 5.39 -44.12 -12.68
N PRO A 514 6.53 -44.75 -12.32
CA PRO A 514 7.82 -44.07 -12.28
C PRO A 514 8.44 -43.97 -13.69
N ILE A 515 9.26 -42.95 -13.92
CA ILE A 515 10.12 -42.85 -15.12
C ILE A 515 11.57 -42.58 -14.67
N SER A 516 12.51 -43.14 -15.42
CA SER A 516 13.91 -43.34 -15.05
C SER A 516 14.84 -42.14 -15.32
N THR A 517 15.95 -42.11 -14.60
CA THR A 517 17.07 -41.18 -14.85
C THR A 517 17.97 -41.68 -16.00
N PRO A 518 18.29 -40.85 -17.00
CA PRO A 518 19.41 -41.10 -17.91
C PRO A 518 20.71 -40.52 -17.33
N LYS A 519 21.76 -41.34 -17.22
CA LYS A 519 23.14 -40.85 -17.05
C LYS A 519 23.66 -40.40 -18.41
N CYS A 520 24.32 -39.24 -18.51
CA CYS A 520 25.21 -38.98 -19.64
C CYS A 520 26.50 -38.24 -19.23
N LYS A 521 27.53 -38.51 -20.03
CA LYS A 521 28.97 -38.41 -19.78
C LYS A 521 29.50 -36.99 -19.60
N ARG A 522 30.66 -36.88 -18.94
CA ARG A 522 31.58 -35.73 -19.05
C ARG A 522 31.97 -35.50 -20.51
N SER A 523 32.05 -34.23 -20.92
CA SER A 523 32.98 -33.75 -21.93
C SER A 523 33.55 -32.41 -21.45
N ALA A 524 34.75 -32.04 -21.90
CA ALA A 524 35.43 -30.81 -21.48
C ALA A 524 35.82 -29.99 -22.71
N SER A 525 35.57 -28.69 -22.66
CA SER A 525 36.02 -27.72 -23.68
C SER A 525 36.51 -26.43 -23.03
N LYS A 526 37.42 -25.74 -23.74
CA LYS A 526 38.38 -24.78 -23.19
C LYS A 526 37.77 -23.42 -22.84
N LYS A 527 38.38 -22.74 -21.85
CA LYS A 527 38.24 -21.28 -21.68
C LYS A 527 38.90 -20.55 -22.87
N GLN A 528 38.18 -19.61 -23.47
CA GLN A 528 38.72 -18.36 -24.04
C GLN A 528 37.75 -17.25 -23.59
N SER A 529 38.15 -16.18 -22.90
CA SER A 529 39.22 -15.21 -23.17
C SER A 529 38.92 -14.33 -24.39
N LEU A 530 38.14 -13.27 -24.17
CA LEU A 530 38.14 -12.07 -25.02
C LEU A 530 38.44 -10.84 -24.18
N ARG A 531 39.31 -9.97 -24.70
CA ARG A 531 39.82 -8.78 -24.02
C ARG A 531 38.97 -7.55 -24.30
N ALA A 532 39.15 -6.56 -23.43
CA ALA A 532 38.68 -5.19 -23.51
C ALA A 532 38.67 -4.56 -24.92
N TYR A 533 37.73 -3.62 -25.11
CA TYR A 533 38.02 -2.42 -25.86
C TYR A 533 38.06 -1.22 -24.91
N LYS A 534 39.09 -0.40 -25.09
CA LYS A 534 39.33 0.85 -24.37
C LYS A 534 39.31 1.96 -25.42
N ILE A 535 38.41 2.92 -25.29
CA ILE A 535 38.38 4.13 -26.11
C ILE A 535 38.69 5.31 -25.18
N ARG A 536 39.31 6.35 -25.76
CA ARG A 536 40.10 7.39 -25.08
C ARG A 536 39.37 8.10 -23.94
#